data_AF-A0A554JBH3-F1
#
_entry.id   AF-A0A554JBH3-F1
#
_cell.length_a   1.000
_cell.length_b   1.000
_cell.length_c   1.000
_cell.angle_alpha   90.00
_cell.angle_beta   90.00
_cell.angle_gamma   90.00
#
_symmetry.space_group_name_H-M   'P 1'
#
loop_
_entity.id
_entity.type
_entity.pdbx_description
1 polymer ?
#
loop_
_entity_poly.entity_id
_entity_poly.type
_entity_poly.pdbx_seq_one_letter_code
_entity_poly.pdbx_strand_id
1 'polypeptide(L)'
;MLYVLSTPIGNLSDLSDRAKQTLAECDLVIAENPSYSKRLFEHLNIPAKKFIQFAEHNEQEKLPVVLKEITDKNAVLLSDAGTPGISDPGFRIVRAAIAQGTQVTPIPGPNAAITALCASGLPTDKFIFLGFVP
;
A
#
# COMPACT_ATOMS: atom_id res chain seq x y z
N MET A 1 6.17 -9.80 9.05
CA MET A 1 4.91 -9.83 8.27
C MET A 1 4.84 -8.60 7.40
N LEU A 2 4.38 -8.71 6.15
CA LEU A 2 4.17 -7.59 5.25
C LEU A 2 2.66 -7.35 5.05
N TYR A 3 2.17 -6.20 5.52
CA TYR A 3 0.82 -5.74 5.25
C TYR A 3 0.78 -4.94 3.95
N VAL A 4 -0.16 -5.25 3.06
CA VAL A 4 -0.46 -4.43 1.88
C VAL A 4 -1.69 -3.60 2.22
N LEU A 5 -1.52 -2.29 2.39
CA LEU A 5 -2.56 -1.43 2.96
C LEU A 5 -2.93 -0.31 1.99
N SER A 6 -4.23 -0.22 1.69
CA SER A 6 -4.74 0.85 0.83
C SER A 6 -4.89 2.17 1.59
N THR A 7 -4.41 3.26 1.00
CA THR A 7 -4.55 4.63 1.51
C THR A 7 -5.79 5.33 0.93
N PRO A 8 -6.30 6.39 1.58
CA PRO A 8 -7.43 7.16 1.05
C PRO A 8 -7.18 7.72 -0.35
N ILE A 9 -8.22 7.78 -1.18
CA ILE A 9 -8.19 8.35 -2.54
C ILE A 9 -8.76 9.78 -2.61
N GLY A 10 -8.77 10.50 -1.48
CA GLY A 10 -9.24 11.89 -1.39
C GLY A 10 -10.00 12.23 -0.10
N ASN A 11 -10.55 11.24 0.60
CA ASN A 11 -11.26 11.45 1.87
C ASN A 11 -10.66 10.59 3.00
N LEU A 12 -10.13 11.24 4.03
CA LEU A 12 -9.48 10.56 5.18
C LEU A 12 -10.41 9.60 5.93
N SER A 13 -11.73 9.81 5.86
CA SER A 13 -12.72 8.93 6.49
C SER A 13 -12.84 7.56 5.82
N ASP A 14 -12.28 7.36 4.62
CA ASP A 14 -12.34 6.08 3.90
C ASP A 14 -11.34 5.04 4.46
N LEU A 15 -10.48 5.43 5.40
CA LEU A 15 -9.54 4.53 6.05
C LEU A 15 -10.27 3.68 7.10
N SER A 16 -10.22 2.35 6.94
CA SER A 16 -10.83 1.42 7.90
C SER A 16 -10.13 1.43 9.26
N ASP A 17 -10.83 1.04 10.31
CA ASP A 17 -10.24 0.98 11.66
C ASP A 17 -9.12 -0.06 11.74
N ARG A 18 -9.23 -1.16 10.99
CA ARG A 18 -8.15 -2.15 10.85
C ARG A 18 -6.91 -1.54 10.22
N ALA A 19 -7.06 -0.68 9.21
CA ALA A 19 -5.94 0.01 8.59
C ALA A 19 -5.27 0.98 9.58
N LYS A 20 -6.06 1.80 10.32
CA LYS A 20 -5.54 2.70 11.35
C LYS A 20 -4.75 1.95 12.42
N GLN A 21 -5.31 0.84 12.93
CA GLN A 21 -4.64 -0.01 13.92
C GLN A 21 -3.33 -0.60 13.37
N THR A 22 -3.36 -1.12 12.14
CA THR A 22 -2.16 -1.69 11.49
C THR A 22 -1.06 -0.63 11.35
N LEU A 23 -1.40 0.61 10.98
CA LEU A 23 -0.43 1.72 10.89
C LEU A 23 0.13 2.11 12.26
N ALA A 24 -0.69 2.06 13.31
CA ALA A 24 -0.26 2.37 14.67
C ALA A 24 0.73 1.32 15.21
N GLU A 25 0.49 0.04 14.91
CA GLU A 25 1.24 -1.11 15.43
C GLU A 25 2.47 -1.49 14.58
N CYS A 26 2.61 -0.97 13.35
CA CYS A 26 3.73 -1.34 12.48
C CYS A 26 5.08 -0.81 12.97
N ASP A 27 6.15 -1.53 12.62
CA ASP A 27 7.54 -1.17 12.90
C ASP A 27 8.18 -0.38 11.76
N LEU A 28 7.70 -0.61 10.53
CA LEU A 28 8.30 -0.11 9.30
C LEU A 28 7.22 0.24 8.28
N VAL A 29 7.37 1.40 7.64
CA VAL A 29 6.53 1.84 6.53
C VAL A 29 7.37 1.87 5.25
N ILE A 30 6.88 1.20 4.22
CA ILE A 30 7.41 1.22 2.87
C ILE A 30 6.42 2.02 2.03
N ALA A 31 6.86 3.17 1.50
CA ALA A 31 5.98 4.10 0.79
C ALA A 31 6.61 4.55 -0.51
N GLU A 32 5.79 4.76 -1.53
CA GLU A 32 6.20 5.37 -2.80
C GLU A 32 6.76 6.78 -2.58
N ASN A 33 5.99 7.62 -1.87
CA ASN A 33 6.43 8.93 -1.44
C ASN A 33 6.25 9.10 0.09
N PRO A 34 7.36 9.06 0.85
CA PRO A 34 7.33 9.22 2.30
C PRO A 34 6.68 10.53 2.77
N SER A 35 6.71 11.60 1.96
CA SER A 35 6.13 12.89 2.34
C SER A 35 4.60 12.81 2.45
N TYR A 36 3.93 12.11 1.53
CA TYR A 36 2.48 11.91 1.59
C TYR A 36 2.09 11.00 2.74
N SER A 37 2.81 9.88 2.90
CA SER A 37 2.54 8.94 3.99
C SER A 37 2.79 9.56 5.37
N LYS A 38 3.81 10.41 5.54
CA LYS A 38 4.03 11.14 6.80
C LYS A 38 2.86 12.05 7.16
N ARG A 39 2.30 12.78 6.20
CA ARG A 39 1.09 13.59 6.42
C ARG A 39 -0.08 12.73 6.87
N LEU A 40 -0.28 11.55 6.28
CA LEU A 40 -1.31 10.62 6.73
C LEU A 40 -1.12 10.24 8.22
N PHE A 41 0.11 9.92 8.62
CA PHE A 41 0.43 9.60 10.02
C PHE A 41 0.16 10.78 10.96
N GLU A 42 0.51 12.01 10.56
CA GLU A 42 0.21 13.23 11.30
C GLU A 42 -1.30 13.43 11.49
N HIS A 43 -2.10 13.29 10.44
CA HIS A 43 -3.57 13.41 10.52
C HIS A 43 -4.21 12.35 11.43
N LEU A 44 -3.62 11.16 11.49
CA LEU A 44 -4.08 10.06 12.33
C LEU A 44 -3.54 10.12 13.76
N ASN A 45 -2.71 11.12 14.10
CA ASN A 45 -1.98 11.23 15.37
C ASN A 45 -1.14 9.98 15.68
N ILE A 46 -0.59 9.33 14.65
CA ILE A 46 0.29 8.17 14.80
C ILE A 46 1.74 8.67 14.93
N PRO A 47 2.50 8.22 15.95
CA PRO A 47 3.90 8.60 16.10
C PRO A 47 4.73 8.27 14.86
N ALA A 48 5.73 9.11 14.58
CA ALA A 48 6.63 8.92 13.45
C ALA A 48 7.26 7.51 13.47
N LYS A 49 7.20 6.82 12.33
CA LYS A 49 7.79 5.50 12.12
C LYS A 49 9.05 5.58 11.27
N LYS A 50 9.77 4.45 11.15
CA LYS A 50 10.82 4.30 10.13
C LYS A 50 10.15 4.22 8.76
N PHE A 51 10.55 5.08 7.83
CA PHE A 51 10.09 5.06 6.44
C PHE A 51 11.22 4.60 5.52
N ILE A 52 10.90 3.74 4.55
CA ILE A 52 11.76 3.43 3.42
C ILE A 52 10.99 3.83 2.15
N GLN A 53 11.62 4.69 1.34
CA GLN A 53 11.07 5.02 0.03
C GLN A 53 11.25 3.84 -0.93
N PHE A 54 10.17 3.46 -1.61
CA PHE A 54 10.18 2.43 -2.63
C PHE A 54 9.24 2.81 -3.78
N ALA A 55 9.84 3.25 -4.89
CA ALA A 55 9.14 3.75 -6.07
C ALA A 55 9.68 3.07 -7.33
N GLU A 56 8.95 3.15 -8.44
CA GLU A 56 9.30 2.47 -9.70
C GLU A 56 10.75 2.71 -10.15
N HIS A 57 11.25 3.94 -10.04
CA HIS A 57 12.60 4.30 -10.49
C HIS A 57 13.73 3.67 -9.65
N ASN A 58 13.46 3.24 -8.41
CA ASN A 58 14.47 2.72 -7.48
C ASN A 58 14.19 1.30 -6.98
N GLU A 59 13.13 0.67 -7.48
CA GLU A 59 12.63 -0.60 -6.96
C GLU A 59 13.69 -1.71 -7.00
N GLN A 60 14.49 -1.79 -8.07
CA GLN A 60 15.49 -2.84 -8.25
C GLN A 60 16.63 -2.73 -7.24
N GLU A 61 17.08 -1.49 -6.98
CA GLU A 61 18.17 -1.21 -6.04
C GLU A 61 17.71 -1.39 -4.59
N LYS A 62 16.50 -0.93 -4.25
CA LYS A 62 15.98 -0.95 -2.88
C LYS A 62 15.42 -2.29 -2.45
N LEU A 63 15.02 -3.17 -3.39
CA LEU A 63 14.37 -4.43 -3.08
C LEU A 63 15.18 -5.31 -2.09
N PRO A 64 16.49 -5.57 -2.28
CA PRO A 64 17.25 -6.38 -1.34
C PRO A 64 17.31 -5.78 0.08
N VAL A 65 17.40 -4.45 0.17
CA VAL A 65 17.43 -3.72 1.43
C VAL A 65 16.09 -3.84 2.16
N VAL A 66 14.99 -3.63 1.44
CA VAL A 66 13.62 -3.77 1.98
C VAL A 66 13.39 -5.20 2.46
N LEU A 67 13.72 -6.21 1.65
CA LEU A 67 13.50 -7.61 1.99
C LEU A 67 14.23 -8.04 3.26
N LYS A 68 15.45 -7.54 3.47
CA LYS A 68 16.21 -7.77 4.71
C LYS A 68 15.56 -7.10 5.93
N GLU A 69 14.99 -5.91 5.73
CA GLU A 69 14.37 -5.14 6.83
C GLU A 69 13.02 -5.71 7.27
N ILE A 70 12.26 -6.35 6.38
CA ILE A 70 10.91 -6.87 6.71
C ILE A 70 10.91 -8.26 7.37
N THR A 71 12.03 -8.98 7.38
CA THR A 71 12.10 -10.39 7.84
C THR A 71 11.50 -10.57 9.23
N ASP A 72 11.89 -9.72 10.19
CA ASP A 72 11.50 -9.83 11.60
C ASP A 72 10.63 -8.66 12.07
N LYS A 73 9.95 -7.97 11.15
CA LYS A 73 9.17 -6.76 11.44
C LYS A 73 7.74 -6.85 10.94
N ASN A 74 6.85 -6.10 11.56
CA ASN A 74 5.55 -5.76 11.03
C ASN A 74 5.72 -4.56 10.09
N ALA A 75 5.86 -4.85 8.79
CA ALA A 75 6.03 -3.84 7.77
C ALA A 75 4.71 -3.55 7.05
N VAL A 76 4.47 -2.29 6.69
CA VAL A 76 3.31 -1.87 5.90
C VAL A 76 3.79 -1.29 4.58
N LEU A 77 3.25 -1.78 3.47
CA LEU A 77 3.40 -1.22 2.14
C LEU A 77 2.22 -0.31 1.83
N LEU A 78 2.52 0.94 1.44
CA LEU A 78 1.57 1.98 1.06
C LEU A 78 1.88 2.51 -0.35
N SER A 79 0.83 2.88 -1.08
CA SER A 79 0.92 3.78 -2.23
C SER A 79 0.42 5.18 -1.85
N ASP A 80 0.70 6.17 -2.70
CA ASP A 80 0.33 7.56 -2.42
C ASP A 80 -1.18 7.75 -2.29
N ALA A 81 -1.97 6.99 -3.07
CA ALA A 81 -3.42 6.92 -2.96
C ALA A 81 -3.95 5.56 -3.46
N GLY A 82 -4.88 4.95 -2.73
CA GLY A 82 -5.52 3.72 -3.16
C GLY A 82 -4.73 2.47 -2.79
N THR A 83 -4.79 1.43 -3.63
CA THR A 83 -4.32 0.09 -3.29
C THR A 83 -2.94 -0.20 -3.89
N PRO A 84 -1.89 -0.46 -3.08
CA PRO A 84 -0.55 -0.71 -3.59
C PRO A 84 -0.50 -1.87 -4.59
N GLY A 85 0.32 -1.72 -5.64
CA GLY A 85 0.48 -2.73 -6.69
C GLY A 85 -0.61 -2.72 -7.77
N ILE A 86 -1.63 -1.85 -7.68
CA ILE A 86 -2.64 -1.65 -8.73
C ILE A 86 -2.36 -0.32 -9.41
N SER A 87 -1.66 -0.36 -10.55
CA SER A 87 -1.13 0.84 -11.24
C SER A 87 -0.14 1.67 -10.43
N ASP A 88 0.34 1.11 -9.30
CA ASP A 88 1.33 1.68 -8.39
C ASP A 88 2.50 0.70 -8.18
N PRO A 89 3.66 1.15 -7.67
CA PRO A 89 4.70 0.26 -7.18
C PRO A 89 4.17 -0.71 -6.11
N GLY A 90 4.78 -1.91 -6.02
CA GLY A 90 4.49 -2.85 -4.93
C GLY A 90 4.53 -4.33 -5.32
N PHE A 91 4.20 -4.64 -6.59
CA PHE A 91 4.21 -6.02 -7.10
C PHE A 91 5.53 -6.75 -6.81
N ARG A 92 6.67 -6.09 -7.04
CA ARG A 92 7.98 -6.71 -6.86
C ARG A 92 8.30 -7.06 -5.41
N ILE A 93 7.96 -6.18 -4.46
CA ILE A 93 8.15 -6.46 -3.03
C ILE A 93 7.26 -7.61 -2.63
N VAL A 94 5.96 -7.58 -2.98
CA VAL A 94 5.02 -8.64 -2.60
C VAL A 94 5.50 -9.99 -3.12
N ARG A 95 5.87 -10.07 -4.41
CA ARG A 95 6.39 -11.29 -5.01
C ARG A 95 7.64 -11.82 -4.29
N ALA A 96 8.60 -10.94 -4.00
CA ALA A 96 9.84 -11.35 -3.36
C ALA A 96 9.66 -11.68 -1.86
N ALA A 97 8.77 -10.99 -1.16
CA ALA A 97 8.39 -11.29 0.22
C ALA A 97 7.78 -12.70 0.33
N ILE A 98 6.87 -13.05 -0.59
CA ILE A 98 6.31 -14.41 -0.68
C ILE A 98 7.42 -15.43 -0.94
N ALA A 99 8.33 -15.15 -1.88
CA ALA A 99 9.42 -16.06 -2.25
C ALA A 99 10.38 -16.38 -1.09
N GLN A 100 10.57 -15.46 -0.14
CA GLN A 100 11.38 -15.67 1.06
C GLN A 100 10.59 -16.16 2.29
N GLY A 101 9.32 -16.55 2.10
CA GLY A 101 8.46 -17.05 3.19
C GLY A 101 7.93 -15.98 4.14
N THR A 102 8.04 -14.69 3.79
CA THR A 102 7.38 -13.62 4.56
C THR A 102 5.88 -13.70 4.35
N GLN A 103 5.11 -13.81 5.45
CA GLN A 103 3.65 -13.73 5.39
C GLN A 103 3.21 -12.37 4.84
N VAL A 104 2.42 -12.39 3.76
CA VAL A 104 1.81 -11.20 3.16
C VAL A 104 0.31 -11.17 3.50
N THR A 105 -0.15 -10.06 4.08
CA THR A 105 -1.54 -9.89 4.52
C THR A 105 -2.14 -8.63 3.88
N PRO A 106 -3.08 -8.76 2.93
CA PRO A 106 -3.77 -7.60 2.38
C PRO A 106 -4.80 -7.02 3.37
N ILE A 107 -4.85 -5.70 3.45
CA ILE A 107 -5.88 -4.94 4.16
C ILE A 107 -6.86 -4.36 3.14
N PRO A 108 -8.14 -4.80 3.11
CA PRO A 108 -9.16 -4.21 2.25
C PRO A 108 -9.26 -2.70 2.50
N GLY A 109 -9.44 -1.96 1.42
CA GLY A 109 -9.55 -0.51 1.48
C GLY A 109 -9.82 0.12 0.12
N PRO A 110 -9.63 1.44 -0.01
CA PRO A 110 -10.03 2.21 -1.18
C PRO A 110 -9.36 1.75 -2.47
N ASN A 111 -10.16 1.64 -3.54
CA ASN A 111 -9.69 1.43 -4.91
C ASN A 111 -10.53 2.27 -5.87
N ALA A 112 -9.90 3.22 -6.57
CA ALA A 112 -10.62 4.17 -7.42
C ALA A 112 -11.40 3.49 -8.56
N ALA A 113 -10.86 2.45 -9.18
CA ALA A 113 -11.51 1.75 -10.28
C ALA A 113 -12.77 1.01 -9.80
N ILE A 114 -12.69 0.30 -8.67
CA ILE A 114 -13.84 -0.42 -8.10
C ILE A 114 -14.91 0.56 -7.60
N THR A 115 -14.50 1.65 -6.93
CA THR A 115 -15.43 2.70 -6.48
C THR A 115 -16.16 3.37 -7.66
N ALA A 116 -15.47 3.64 -8.76
CA ALA A 116 -16.11 4.19 -9.95
C ALA A 116 -17.06 3.16 -10.60
N LEU A 117 -16.62 1.91 -10.74
CA LEU A 117 -17.40 0.85 -11.38
C LEU A 117 -18.71 0.58 -10.65
N CYS A 118 -18.72 0.54 -9.31
CA CYS A 118 -19.93 0.25 -8.54
C CYS A 118 -21.02 1.34 -8.67
N ALA A 119 -20.64 2.57 -8.98
CA ALA A 119 -21.56 3.69 -9.23
C ALA A 119 -21.86 3.93 -10.73
N SER A 120 -21.24 3.18 -11.64
CA SER A 120 -21.27 3.46 -13.08
C SER A 120 -22.58 3.12 -13.79
N GLY A 121 -23.41 2.24 -13.21
CA GLY A 121 -24.58 1.68 -13.87
C GLY A 121 -24.27 0.66 -14.98
N LEU A 122 -23.00 0.30 -15.18
CA LEU A 122 -22.58 -0.73 -16.14
C LEU A 122 -22.69 -2.14 -15.52
N PRO A 123 -22.74 -3.20 -16.35
CA PRO A 123 -22.62 -4.58 -15.86
C PRO A 123 -21.32 -4.80 -15.06
N THR A 124 -21.44 -5.44 -13.90
CA THR A 124 -20.33 -5.64 -12.95
C THR A 124 -20.03 -7.12 -12.65
N ASP A 125 -20.71 -8.05 -13.32
CA ASP A 125 -20.46 -9.49 -13.20
C ASP A 125 -19.08 -9.88 -13.74
N LYS A 126 -18.60 -9.17 -14.77
CA LYS A 126 -17.25 -9.28 -15.33
C LYS A 126 -16.77 -7.92 -15.81
N PHE A 127 -15.54 -7.57 -15.47
CA PHE A 127 -14.90 -6.36 -15.95
C PHE A 127 -13.39 -6.58 -16.14
N ILE A 128 -12.75 -5.68 -16.89
CA ILE A 128 -11.30 -5.68 -17.13
C ILE A 128 -10.76 -4.32 -16.67
N PHE A 129 -9.75 -4.34 -15.80
CA PHE A 129 -8.98 -3.15 -15.44
C PHE A 129 -7.74 -3.07 -16.33
N LEU A 130 -7.59 -1.96 -17.06
CA LEU A 130 -6.49 -1.74 -18.00
C LEU A 130 -5.46 -0.69 -17.53
N GLY A 131 -5.71 -0.01 -16.41
CA GLY A 131 -4.86 1.09 -15.96
C GLY A 131 -4.87 2.27 -16.94
N PHE A 132 -3.69 2.84 -17.22
CA PHE A 132 -3.52 4.01 -18.07
C PHE A 132 -3.34 3.63 -19.54
N VAL A 133 -3.98 4.39 -20.44
CA VAL A 133 -3.78 4.25 -21.89
C VAL A 133 -2.44 4.90 -22.32
N PRO A 134 -1.80 4.44 -23.42
CA PRO A 134 -0.59 5.05 -23.97
C PRO A 134 -0.75 6.52 -24.39
#